data_AF-A0A6L6JBD1-F1
#
_entry.id   AF-A0A6L6JBD1-F1
#
_cell.length_a   1.000
_cell.length_b   1.000
_cell.length_c   1.000
_cell.angle_alpha   90.00
_cell.angle_beta   90.00
_cell.angle_gamma   90.00
#
_symmetry.space_group_name_H-M   'P 1'
#
loop_
_entity.id
_entity.type
_entity.pdbx_description
1 polymer ?
#
loop_
_entity_poly.entity_id
_entity_poly.type
_entity_poly.pdbx_seq_one_letter_code
_entity_poly.pdbx_strand_id
1 'polypeptide(L)'
;MVTRNVVLTEPQSKLIDDLVSSGRYQNASEALRAGLRLLEREEAELQDLRARLTRGVLEARDGTFAQGSGEDAVRRAFSVARNAAS
;
A
#
# COMPACT_ATOMS: atom_id res chain seq x y z
N MET A 1 -9.19 -6.40 26.55
CA MET A 1 -9.42 -6.96 25.20
C MET A 1 -10.90 -6.85 24.92
N VAL A 2 -11.32 -6.38 23.75
CA VAL A 2 -12.75 -6.35 23.36
C VAL A 2 -13.08 -7.70 22.71
N THR A 3 -14.21 -8.30 23.10
CA THR A 3 -14.70 -9.57 22.55
C THR A 3 -15.83 -9.32 21.58
N ARG A 4 -15.81 -9.99 20.42
CA ARG A 4 -16.87 -9.93 19.41
C ARG A 4 -17.15 -11.33 18.88
N ASN A 5 -18.42 -11.69 18.80
CA ASN A 5 -18.85 -12.96 18.23
C ASN A 5 -18.81 -12.86 16.70
N VAL A 6 -18.28 -13.89 16.06
CA VAL A 6 -18.20 -14.01 14.60
C VAL A 6 -18.77 -15.35 14.18
N VAL A 7 -19.51 -15.36 13.08
CA VAL A 7 -20.01 -16.59 12.45
C VAL A 7 -19.02 -16.95 11.36
N LEU A 8 -18.54 -18.20 11.39
CA LEU A 8 -17.60 -18.72 10.41
C LEU A 8 -18.30 -19.72 9.51
N THR A 9 -17.86 -19.78 8.26
CA THR A 9 -18.23 -20.88 7.38
C THR A 9 -17.48 -22.16 7.76
N GLU A 10 -18.00 -23.33 7.38
CA GLU A 10 -17.35 -24.61 7.65
C GLU A 10 -15.87 -24.63 7.21
N PRO A 11 -15.49 -24.16 6.00
CA PRO A 11 -14.08 -24.14 5.58
C PRO A 11 -13.21 -23.20 6.43
N GLN A 12 -13.76 -22.08 6.91
CA GLN A 12 -13.02 -21.15 7.77
C GLN A 12 -12.77 -21.74 9.15
N SER A 13 -13.77 -22.43 9.72
CA SER A 13 -13.60 -23.14 10.99
C SER A 13 -12.51 -24.19 10.86
N LYS A 14 -12.59 -25.03 9.81
CA LYS A 14 -11.58 -26.06 9.55
C LYS A 14 -10.17 -25.47 9.40
N LEU A 15 -10.03 -24.37 8.67
CA LEU A 15 -8.73 -23.69 8.53
C LEU A 15 -8.17 -23.25 9.88
N ILE A 16 -9.00 -22.66 10.74
CA ILE A 16 -8.59 -22.24 12.08
C ILE A 16 -8.17 -23.45 12.92
N ASP A 17 -8.95 -24.53 12.87
CA ASP A 17 -8.65 -25.76 13.61
C ASP A 17 -7.31 -26.38 13.16
N ASP A 18 -7.05 -26.43 11.85
CA ASP A 18 -5.79 -26.92 11.28
C ASP A 18 -4.59 -26.01 11.71
N LEU A 19 -4.79 -24.69 11.76
CA LEU A 19 -3.77 -23.73 12.20
C LEU A 19 -3.46 -23.81 13.70
N VAL A 20 -4.46 -24.10 14.53
CA VAL A 20 -4.27 -24.26 15.98
C VAL A 20 -3.68 -25.63 16.30
N SER A 21 -4.21 -26.70 15.69
CA SER A 21 -3.71 -28.07 15.91
C SER A 21 -2.27 -28.28 15.42
N SER A 22 -1.85 -27.56 14.37
CA SER A 22 -0.44 -27.53 13.94
C SER A 22 0.48 -26.76 14.90
N GLY A 23 -0.06 -26.07 15.90
CA GLY A 23 0.69 -25.26 16.86
C GLY A 23 1.15 -23.90 16.31
N ARG A 24 0.75 -23.53 15.09
CA ARG A 24 1.11 -22.22 14.50
C ARG A 24 0.50 -21.06 15.27
N TYR A 25 -0.68 -21.25 15.85
CA TYR A 25 -1.32 -20.30 16.75
C TYR A 25 -1.86 -21.04 17.98
N GLN A 26 -1.89 -20.37 19.13
CA GLN A 26 -2.37 -20.98 20.36
C GLN A 26 -3.90 -21.12 20.42
N ASN A 27 -4.62 -20.27 19.69
CA ASN A 27 -6.08 -20.26 19.67
C ASN A 27 -6.64 -19.51 18.45
N ALA A 28 -7.95 -19.69 18.22
CA ALA A 28 -8.68 -19.05 17.14
C ALA A 28 -8.58 -17.51 17.14
N SER A 29 -8.62 -16.88 18.33
CA SER A 29 -8.54 -15.42 18.42
C SER A 29 -7.20 -14.88 17.95
N GLU A 30 -6.11 -15.60 18.20
CA GLU A 30 -4.79 -15.25 17.69
C GLU A 30 -4.71 -15.39 16.17
N ALA A 31 -5.19 -16.52 15.63
CA ALA A 31 -5.24 -16.76 14.20
C ALA A 31 -6.06 -15.68 13.46
N LEU A 32 -7.25 -15.34 13.99
CA LEU A 32 -8.10 -14.28 13.44
C LEU A 32 -7.42 -12.92 13.48
N ARG A 33 -6.77 -12.55 14.59
CA ARG A 33 -6.00 -11.30 14.68
C ARG A 33 -4.84 -11.28 13.68
N ALA A 34 -4.17 -12.40 13.45
CA ALA A 34 -3.12 -12.49 12.43
C ALA A 34 -3.68 -12.29 11.02
N GLY A 35 -4.85 -12.86 10.73
CA GLY A 35 -5.59 -12.64 9.49
C GLY A 35 -6.00 -11.17 9.30
N LEU A 36 -6.54 -10.53 10.35
CA LEU A 36 -6.90 -9.10 10.29
C LEU A 36 -5.69 -8.20 10.04
N ARG A 37 -4.55 -8.47 10.70
CA ARG A 37 -3.30 -7.73 10.43
C ARG A 37 -2.81 -7.91 8.99
N LEU A 38 -3.07 -9.05 8.37
CA LEU A 38 -2.73 -9.26 6.96
C LEU A 38 -3.64 -8.41 6.05
N LEU A 39 -4.95 -8.44 6.31
CA LEU A 39 -5.92 -7.63 5.57
C LEU A 39 -5.62 -6.13 5.70
N GLU A 40 -5.34 -5.64 6.91
CA GLU A 40 -4.97 -4.24 7.16
C GLU A 40 -3.76 -3.80 6.34
N ARG A 41 -2.73 -4.66 6.22
CA ARG A 41 -1.54 -4.36 5.41
C ARG A 41 -1.87 -4.29 3.93
N GLU A 42 -2.61 -5.27 3.41
CA GLU A 42 -3.00 -5.32 2.00
C GLU A 42 -3.85 -4.09 1.61
N GLU A 43 -4.81 -3.73 2.47
CA GLU A 43 -5.63 -2.54 2.25
C GLU A 43 -4.80 -1.25 2.28
N ALA A 44 -3.84 -1.13 3.21
CA ALA A 44 -2.94 0.02 3.28
C ALA A 44 -2.05 0.15 2.03
N GLU A 45 -1.50 -0.95 1.54
CA GLU A 45 -0.69 -0.98 0.31
C GLU A 45 -1.50 -0.58 -0.92
N LEU A 46 -2.73 -1.08 -1.05
CA LEU A 46 -3.64 -0.70 -2.13
C LEU A 46 -4.04 0.78 -2.06
N GLN A 47 -4.28 1.30 -0.86
CA GLN A 47 -4.58 2.71 -0.66
C GLN A 47 -3.40 3.61 -1.03
N ASP A 48 -2.18 3.27 -0.61
CA ASP A 48 -0.96 4.02 -1.00
C ASP A 48 -0.77 4.03 -2.52
N LEU A 49 -0.91 2.87 -3.16
CA LEU A 49 -0.79 2.75 -4.60
C LEU A 49 -1.82 3.63 -5.33
N ARG A 50 -3.09 3.59 -4.91
CA ARG A 50 -4.15 4.44 -5.48
C ARG A 50 -3.84 5.93 -5.28
N ALA A 51 -3.35 6.32 -4.11
CA ALA A 51 -2.99 7.71 -3.82
C ALA A 51 -1.85 8.20 -4.72
N ARG A 52 -0.81 7.38 -4.90
CA ARG A 52 0.33 7.69 -5.76
C ARG A 52 -0.07 7.80 -7.23
N LEU A 53 -0.88 6.88 -7.72
CA LEU A 53 -1.40 6.93 -9.09
C LEU A 53 -2.27 8.16 -9.32
N THR A 54 -3.18 8.46 -8.38
CA THR A 54 -4.03 9.65 -8.47
C THR A 54 -3.20 10.93 -8.53
N ARG A 55 -2.20 11.04 -7.65
CA ARG A 55 -1.27 12.18 -7.64
C ARG A 55 -0.54 12.31 -8.97
N GLY A 56 0.07 11.24 -9.46
CA GLY A 56 0.80 11.27 -10.73
C GLY A 56 -0.08 11.64 -11.93
N VAL A 57 -1.33 11.19 -11.96
CA VAL A 57 -2.29 11.58 -13.01
C VAL A 57 -2.65 13.06 -12.93
N LEU A 58 -2.83 13.61 -11.73
CA LEU A 58 -3.10 15.04 -11.54
C LEU A 58 -1.88 15.88 -11.96
N GLU A 59 -0.68 15.54 -11.49
CA GLU A 59 0.57 16.21 -11.87
C GLU A 59 0.80 16.20 -13.40
N ALA A 60 0.41 15.11 -14.08
CA ALA A 60 0.48 15.03 -15.54
C ALA A 60 -0.54 15.93 -16.23
N ARG A 61 -1.76 16.00 -15.71
CA ARG A 61 -2.82 16.85 -16.28
C ARG A 61 -2.56 18.33 -16.07
N ASP A 62 -1.99 18.68 -14.92
CA ASP A 62 -1.69 20.07 -14.56
C ASP A 62 -0.39 20.58 -15.19
N GLY A 63 0.31 19.74 -15.97
CA GLY A 63 1.55 20.11 -16.66
C GLY A 63 2.74 20.29 -15.72
N THR A 64 2.68 19.72 -14.52
CA THR A 64 3.73 19.83 -13.48
C THR A 64 5.00 19.07 -13.86
N PHE A 65 4.92 18.11 -14.77
CA PHE A 65 6.09 17.38 -15.27
C PHE A 65 6.89 18.16 -16.32
N ALA A 66 8.22 18.01 -16.26
CA ALA A 66 9.10 18.59 -17.26
C ALA A 66 8.90 17.94 -18.64
N GLN A 67 8.91 18.74 -19.70
CA GLN A 67 8.74 18.26 -21.06
C GLN A 67 9.98 17.53 -21.60
N GLY A 68 9.78 16.53 -22.46
CA GLY A 68 10.86 15.80 -23.12
C GLY A 68 11.58 14.82 -22.19
N SER A 69 12.81 14.44 -22.54
CA SER A 69 13.58 13.51 -21.72
C SER A 69 14.04 14.15 -20.40
N GLY A 70 14.33 13.31 -19.40
CA GLY A 70 14.91 13.78 -18.14
C GLY A 70 16.26 14.49 -18.36
N GLU A 71 17.07 14.01 -19.31
CA GLU A 71 18.34 14.66 -19.68
C GLU A 71 18.10 16.08 -20.20
N ASP A 72 17.12 16.26 -21.10
CA ASP A 72 16.79 17.58 -21.64
C ASP A 72 16.25 18.51 -20.56
N ALA A 73 15.43 17.99 -19.64
CA ALA A 73 14.91 18.75 -18.51
C ALA A 73 16.03 19.27 -17.60
N VAL A 74 16.98 18.41 -17.25
CA VAL A 74 18.15 18.77 -16.43
C VAL A 74 19.02 19.80 -17.16
N ARG A 75 19.30 19.58 -18.45
CA ARG A 75 20.09 20.52 -19.26
C ARG A 75 19.45 21.91 -19.32
N ARG A 76 18.13 21.99 -19.53
CA ARG A 76 17.38 23.26 -19.51
C ARG A 76 17.47 23.94 -18.14
N ALA A 77 17.27 23.21 -17.05
CA ALA A 77 17.34 23.77 -15.69
C ALA A 77 18.71 24.42 -15.40
N PHE A 78 19.81 23.72 -15.72
CA PHE A 78 21.16 24.28 -15.53
C PHE A 78 21.46 25.49 -16.44
N SER A 79 20.94 25.50 -17.67
CA SER A 79 21.09 26.67 -18.55
C SER A 79 20.37 27.91 -18.01
N VAL A 80 19.17 27.75 -17.45
CA VAL A 80 18.41 28.85 -16.83
C VAL A 80 19.14 29.41 -15.62
N ALA A 81 19.63 28.54 -14.73
CA ALA A 81 20.36 28.95 -13.53
C ALA A 81 21.65 29.73 -13.85
N ARG A 82 22.41 29.29 -14.86
CA ARG A 82 23.64 29.98 -15.29
C ARG A 82 23.36 31.37 -15.82
N ASN A 83 22.32 31.52 -16.63
CA ASN A 83 21.93 32.80 -17.22
C ASN A 83 21.40 33.78 -16.17
N ALA A 84 20.76 33.30 -15.10
CA ALA A 84 20.28 34.13 -14.00
C ALA A 84 21.40 34.62 -13.05
N ALA A 85 22.58 34.00 -13.09
CA ALA A 85 23.75 34.36 -12.28
C ALA A 85 24.75 35.28 -13.01
N SER A 86 24.41 35.69 -14.23
CA SER A 86 25.19 36.60 -15.09
C SER A 86 24.56 37.99 -15.08
#